data_AF-A0A1B6J668-F1
#
_entry.id   AF-A0A1B6J668-F1
#
_cell.length_a   1.000
_cell.length_b   1.000
_cell.length_c   1.000
_cell.angle_alpha   90.00
_cell.angle_beta   90.00
_cell.angle_gamma   90.00
#
_symmetry.space_group_name_H-M   'P 1'
#
loop_
_entity.id
_entity.type
_entity.pdbx_description
1 polymer ?
#
loop_
_entity_poly.entity_id
_entity_poly.type
_entity_poly.pdbx_seq_one_letter_code
_entity_poly.pdbx_strand_id
1 'polypeptide(L)'
;MDLSPFERNTFWSVVIGSTFFWLGQIAVHPGAVQRFIAVSSFKESKSVMFWSFIGFFVIKGLVTLVGLLMYANYHDCDPIATKAVQQSGQLLPYYVMEVAQQYPGLTGLFISGVLSAALSTMSAGLNTVAGTLYEDFVQFVLKGKRQSEATQAFMLKIIVLVIGLICICMVFVVEKLGSLFQVELRK
;
A
#
# COMPACT_ATOMS: atom_id res chain seq x y z
N MET A 1 -7.56 9.44 27.67
CA MET A 1 -6.93 8.12 27.34
C MET A 1 -7.91 7.07 27.82
N ASP A 2 -8.99 6.92 27.07
CA ASP A 2 -10.16 6.18 27.53
C ASP A 2 -10.03 4.70 27.17
N LEU A 3 -10.46 3.84 28.10
CA LEU A 3 -10.43 2.38 27.97
C LEU A 3 -11.79 1.82 27.51
N SER A 4 -12.73 2.69 27.14
CA SER A 4 -14.08 2.30 26.76
C SER A 4 -14.06 1.51 25.44
N PRO A 5 -14.61 0.28 25.42
CA PRO A 5 -14.67 -0.54 24.20
C PRO A 5 -15.74 -0.04 23.21
N PHE A 6 -16.56 0.94 23.61
CA PHE A 6 -17.59 1.56 22.79
C PHE A 6 -17.07 2.74 21.96
N GLU A 7 -15.88 3.25 22.27
CA GLU A 7 -15.24 4.26 21.45
C GLU A 7 -14.40 3.63 20.34
N ARG A 8 -14.66 4.08 19.11
CA ARG A 8 -14.16 3.47 17.88
C ARG A 8 -12.64 3.53 17.75
N ASN A 9 -12.04 4.69 18.09
CA ASN A 9 -10.60 4.91 18.03
C ASN A 9 -10.12 5.51 19.35
N THR A 10 -9.80 4.65 20.31
CA THR A 10 -9.10 5.08 21.53
C THR A 10 -7.60 4.91 21.34
N PHE A 11 -6.81 5.59 22.17
CA PHE A 11 -5.36 5.39 22.19
C PHE A 11 -5.01 3.90 22.31
N TRP A 12 -5.73 3.17 23.19
CA TRP A 12 -5.48 1.75 23.42
C TRP A 12 -5.95 0.86 22.28
N SER A 13 -7.13 1.11 21.69
CA SER A 13 -7.60 0.31 20.55
C SER A 13 -6.70 0.47 19.33
N VAL A 14 -6.21 1.69 19.08
CA VAL A 14 -5.28 1.97 17.98
C VAL A 14 -3.91 1.35 18.23
N VAL A 15 -3.34 1.49 19.44
CA VAL A 15 -2.03 0.92 19.76
C VAL A 15 -2.07 -0.61 19.65
N ILE A 16 -3.00 -1.26 20.34
CA ILE A 16 -3.10 -2.72 20.35
C ILE A 16 -3.43 -3.25 18.94
N GLY A 17 -4.44 -2.69 18.28
CA GLY A 17 -4.86 -3.09 16.95
C GLY A 17 -3.74 -2.93 15.91
N SER A 18 -3.04 -1.79 15.96
CA SER A 18 -1.91 -1.54 15.06
C SER A 18 -0.77 -2.52 15.32
N THR A 19 -0.44 -2.83 16.58
CA THR A 19 0.62 -3.79 16.90
C THR A 19 0.34 -5.16 16.29
N PHE A 20 -0.87 -5.70 16.48
CA PHE A 20 -1.21 -7.01 15.90
C PHE A 20 -1.29 -6.97 14.37
N PHE A 21 -1.81 -5.88 13.79
CA PHE A 21 -1.85 -5.69 12.35
C PHE A 21 -0.43 -5.70 11.75
N TRP A 22 0.48 -4.88 12.28
CA TRP A 22 1.86 -4.81 11.80
C TRP A 22 2.64 -6.10 12.04
N LEU A 23 2.40 -6.78 13.17
CA LEU A 23 2.98 -8.09 13.43
C LEU A 23 2.55 -9.09 12.34
N GLY A 24 1.26 -9.13 12.00
CA GLY A 24 0.76 -9.99 10.91
C GLY A 24 1.41 -9.65 9.56
N GLN A 25 1.52 -8.36 9.24
CA GLN A 25 2.13 -7.88 7.99
C GLN A 25 3.62 -8.24 7.85
N ILE A 26 4.35 -8.36 8.96
CA ILE A 26 5.80 -8.68 8.94
C ILE A 26 6.03 -10.19 9.09
N ALA A 27 5.30 -10.85 9.98
CA ALA A 27 5.58 -12.23 10.37
C ALA A 27 4.98 -13.27 9.42
N VAL A 28 3.77 -13.05 8.90
CA VAL A 28 3.02 -14.08 8.16
C VAL A 28 2.62 -13.67 6.76
N HIS A 29 2.69 -12.38 6.41
CA HIS A 29 2.36 -11.93 5.07
C HIS A 29 3.33 -12.58 4.05
N PRO A 30 2.84 -13.31 3.03
CA PRO A 30 3.68 -14.04 2.10
C PRO A 30 4.75 -13.17 1.43
N GLY A 31 4.41 -11.91 1.11
CA GLY A 31 5.36 -10.98 0.50
C GLY A 31 6.46 -10.48 1.44
N ALA A 32 6.20 -10.45 2.75
CA ALA A 32 7.24 -10.12 3.72
C ALA A 32 8.16 -11.33 3.92
N VAL A 33 7.59 -12.52 4.09
CA VAL A 33 8.33 -13.78 4.21
C VAL A 33 9.24 -14.01 3.00
N GLN A 34 8.71 -13.86 1.77
CA GLN A 34 9.48 -13.98 0.52
C GLN A 34 10.70 -13.06 0.48
N ARG A 35 10.59 -11.83 0.97
CA ARG A 35 11.73 -10.90 1.02
C ARG A 35 12.77 -11.30 2.06
N PHE A 36 12.34 -11.78 3.23
CA PHE A 36 13.27 -12.18 4.27
C PHE A 36 14.04 -13.46 3.95
N ILE A 37 13.42 -14.42 3.27
CA ILE A 37 14.10 -15.66 2.83
C ILE A 37 15.01 -15.44 1.61
N ALA A 38 14.83 -14.34 0.87
CA ALA A 38 15.71 -13.96 -0.24
C ALA A 38 17.04 -13.34 0.24
N VAL A 39 17.14 -12.97 1.52
CA VAL A 39 18.37 -12.45 2.13
C VAL A 39 19.27 -13.61 2.55
N SER A 40 20.58 -13.48 2.32
CA SER A 40 21.54 -14.59 2.44
C SER A 40 21.78 -15.05 3.88
N SER A 41 21.56 -14.18 4.87
CA SER A 41 21.84 -14.47 6.27
C SER A 41 20.84 -13.83 7.24
N PHE A 42 20.61 -14.49 8.38
CA PHE A 42 19.73 -13.97 9.43
C PHE A 42 20.19 -12.63 10.01
N LYS A 43 21.50 -12.38 10.06
CA LYS A 43 22.07 -11.11 10.53
C LYS A 43 21.70 -9.97 9.56
N GLU A 44 21.77 -10.22 8.26
CA GLU A 44 21.35 -9.26 7.24
C GLU A 44 19.84 -9.05 7.27
N SER A 45 19.01 -10.09 7.44
CA SER A 45 17.56 -9.94 7.55
C SER A 45 17.16 -9.02 8.71
N LYS A 46 17.85 -9.11 9.86
CA LYS A 46 17.67 -8.18 10.98
C LYS A 46 18.09 -6.74 10.63
N SER A 47 19.17 -6.58 9.89
CA SER A 47 19.62 -5.26 9.40
C SER A 47 18.58 -4.64 8.46
N VAL A 48 18.06 -5.41 7.50
CA VAL A 48 16.99 -4.98 6.58
C VAL A 48 15.75 -4.54 7.34
N MET A 49 15.34 -5.30 8.36
CA MET A 49 14.20 -4.93 9.21
C MET A 49 14.44 -3.61 9.96
N PHE A 50 15.64 -3.41 10.51
CA PHE A 50 15.99 -2.18 11.21
C PHE A 50 15.97 -0.96 10.28
N TRP A 51 16.58 -1.05 9.09
CA TRP A 51 16.55 0.02 8.10
C TRP A 51 15.14 0.31 7.58
N SER A 52 14.33 -0.74 7.39
CA SER A 52 12.92 -0.59 7.00
C SER A 52 12.12 0.15 8.06
N PHE A 53 12.37 -0.13 9.34
CA PHE A 53 11.75 0.58 10.46
C PHE A 53 12.12 2.06 10.46
N ILE A 54 13.41 2.40 10.34
CA ILE A 54 13.85 3.80 10.24
C ILE A 54 13.16 4.50 9.06
N GLY A 55 13.18 3.90 7.88
CA GLY A 55 12.53 4.46 6.69
C GLY A 55 11.03 4.69 6.89
N PHE A 56 10.34 3.77 7.55
CA PHE A 56 8.92 3.91 7.88
C PHE A 56 8.66 5.11 8.79
N PHE A 57 9.44 5.29 9.85
CA PHE A 57 9.30 6.43 10.76
C PHE A 57 9.55 7.77 10.05
N VAL A 58 10.59 7.85 9.22
CA VAL A 58 10.89 9.06 8.45
C VAL A 58 9.74 9.40 7.50
N ILE A 59 9.27 8.44 6.70
CA ILE A 59 8.17 8.67 5.75
C ILE A 59 6.88 9.05 6.48
N LYS A 60 6.53 8.36 7.57
CA LYS A 60 5.34 8.69 8.38
C LYS A 60 5.44 10.06 9.03
N GLY A 61 6.62 10.47 9.48
CA GLY A 61 6.86 11.82 9.98
C GLY A 61 6.59 12.87 8.91
N LEU A 62 7.15 12.69 7.71
CA LEU A 62 6.94 13.60 6.58
C LEU A 62 5.48 13.68 6.15
N VAL A 63 4.79 12.54 6.05
CA VAL A 63 3.36 12.50 5.68
C VAL A 63 2.50 13.22 6.72
N THR A 64 2.80 13.02 8.02
CA THR A 64 2.10 13.72 9.11
C THR A 64 2.32 15.23 9.04
N LEU A 65 3.55 15.66 8.77
CA LEU A 65 3.88 17.07 8.61
C LEU A 65 3.11 17.70 7.45
N VAL A 66 3.06 17.03 6.29
CA VAL A 66 2.26 17.49 5.14
C VAL A 66 0.78 17.59 5.50
N GLY A 67 0.24 16.60 6.22
CA GLY A 67 -1.14 16.64 6.71
C GLY A 67 -1.42 17.83 7.65
N LEU A 68 -0.47 18.18 8.51
CA LEU A 68 -0.60 19.35 9.39
C LEU A 68 -0.54 20.67 8.62
N LEU A 69 0.32 20.77 7.59
CA LEU A 69 0.38 21.94 6.71
C LEU A 69 -0.92 22.11 5.92
N MET A 70 -1.48 21.01 5.42
CA MET A 70 -2.79 21.03 4.75
C MET A 70 -3.89 21.47 5.71
N TYR A 71 -3.90 20.96 6.94
CA TYR A 71 -4.84 21.40 7.97
C TYR A 71 -4.71 22.89 8.24
N ALA A 72 -3.50 23.40 8.44
CA ALA A 72 -3.27 24.83 8.69
C ALA A 72 -3.74 25.72 7.52
N ASN A 73 -3.67 25.22 6.28
CA ASN A 73 -4.10 25.96 5.09
C ASN A 73 -5.61 25.92 4.84
N TYR A 74 -6.28 24.81 5.20
CA TYR A 74 -7.70 24.59 4.90
C TYR A 74 -8.60 24.55 6.13
N HIS A 75 -8.09 24.85 7.32
CA HIS A 75 -8.88 24.86 8.56
C HIS A 75 -10.10 25.80 8.46
N ASP A 76 -9.90 26.98 7.88
CA ASP A 76 -10.94 28.02 7.79
C ASP A 76 -11.78 27.90 6.51
N CYS A 77 -11.24 27.29 5.45
CA CYS A 77 -11.91 27.11 4.16
C CYS A 77 -11.69 25.69 3.66
N ASP A 78 -12.70 24.83 3.87
CA ASP A 78 -12.63 23.43 3.46
C ASP A 78 -12.86 23.29 1.94
N PRO A 79 -11.85 22.86 1.16
CA PRO A 79 -11.97 22.64 -0.29
C PRO A 79 -12.96 21.52 -0.64
N ILE A 80 -13.29 20.62 0.30
CA ILE A 80 -14.32 19.59 0.11
C ILE A 80 -15.71 20.22 0.25
N ALA A 81 -15.94 21.04 1.28
CA ALA A 81 -17.21 21.73 1.51
C ALA A 81 -17.54 22.72 0.38
N THR A 82 -16.52 23.39 -0.16
CA THR A 82 -16.65 24.32 -1.29
C THR A 82 -16.74 23.63 -2.67
N LYS A 83 -16.71 22.29 -2.71
CA LYS A 83 -16.72 21.47 -3.94
C LYS A 83 -15.55 21.69 -4.89
N ALA A 84 -14.46 22.30 -4.43
CA ALA A 84 -13.20 22.35 -5.16
C ALA A 84 -12.58 20.94 -5.31
N VAL A 85 -12.84 20.05 -4.35
CA VAL A 85 -12.41 18.64 -4.35
C VAL A 85 -13.62 17.73 -4.14
N GLN A 86 -13.79 16.71 -5.01
CA GLN A 86 -14.94 15.78 -4.91
C GLN A 86 -14.73 14.65 -3.90
N GLN A 87 -13.47 14.23 -3.68
CA GLN A 87 -13.14 13.10 -2.82
C GLN A 87 -11.93 13.40 -1.95
N SER A 88 -11.94 12.95 -0.69
CA SER A 88 -10.84 13.19 0.27
C SER A 88 -9.46 12.72 -0.24
N GLY A 89 -9.41 11.68 -1.08
CA GLY A 89 -8.16 11.18 -1.67
C GLY A 89 -7.50 12.13 -2.68
N GLN A 90 -8.24 13.11 -3.21
CA GLN A 90 -7.74 14.10 -4.17
C GLN A 90 -7.20 15.36 -3.48
N LEU A 91 -7.36 15.48 -2.17
CA LEU A 91 -7.03 16.69 -1.42
C LEU A 91 -5.51 16.98 -1.42
N LEU A 92 -4.68 15.96 -1.24
CA LEU A 92 -3.23 16.13 -1.25
C LEU A 92 -2.69 16.54 -2.63
N PRO A 93 -3.07 15.89 -3.75
CA PRO A 93 -2.73 16.37 -5.08
C PRO A 93 -3.22 17.80 -5.35
N TYR A 94 -4.42 18.16 -4.89
CA TYR A 94 -4.95 19.52 -5.01
C TYR A 94 -4.10 20.54 -4.26
N TYR A 95 -3.73 20.25 -3.01
CA TYR A 95 -2.83 21.08 -2.21
C TYR A 95 -1.47 21.31 -2.89
N VAL A 96 -0.87 20.25 -3.41
CA VAL A 96 0.42 20.37 -4.12
C VAL A 96 0.28 21.23 -5.37
N MET A 97 -0.83 21.12 -6.11
CA MET A 97 -1.08 21.98 -7.28
C MET A 97 -1.14 23.46 -6.91
N GLU A 98 -1.79 23.82 -5.81
CA GLU A 98 -1.89 25.21 -5.33
C GLU A 98 -0.52 25.75 -4.87
N VAL A 99 0.21 24.98 -4.06
CA VAL A 99 1.51 25.41 -3.52
C VAL A 99 2.58 25.47 -4.62
N ALA A 100 2.57 24.52 -5.56
CA ALA A 100 3.56 24.44 -6.62
C ALA A 100 3.21 25.27 -7.87
N GLN A 101 2.14 26.07 -7.84
CA GLN A 101 1.67 26.84 -9.01
C GLN A 101 2.75 27.78 -9.59
N GLN A 102 3.67 28.25 -8.74
CA GLN A 102 4.78 29.13 -9.15
C GLN A 102 5.97 28.39 -9.78
N TYR A 103 6.06 27.06 -9.62
CA TYR A 103 7.19 26.24 -10.05
C TYR A 103 6.75 25.22 -11.11
N PRO A 104 6.84 25.55 -12.41
CA PRO A 104 6.41 24.65 -13.47
C PRO A 104 7.21 23.34 -13.41
N GLY A 105 6.50 22.21 -13.47
CA GLY A 105 7.08 20.86 -13.43
C GLY A 105 7.09 20.20 -12.06
N LEU A 106 7.02 20.96 -10.95
CA LEU A 106 7.07 20.38 -9.60
C LEU A 106 5.83 19.52 -9.28
N THR A 107 4.65 19.97 -9.69
CA THR A 107 3.41 19.17 -9.63
C THR A 107 3.54 17.87 -10.42
N GLY A 108 4.14 17.92 -11.60
CA GLY A 108 4.37 16.73 -12.44
C GLY A 108 5.33 15.74 -11.80
N LEU A 109 6.40 16.24 -11.16
CA LEU A 109 7.33 15.42 -10.39
C LEU A 109 6.65 14.76 -9.18
N PHE A 110 5.77 15.48 -8.49
CA PHE A 110 5.00 14.92 -7.38
C PHE A 110 4.07 13.79 -7.85
N ILE A 111 3.28 14.04 -8.90
CA ILE A 111 2.34 13.05 -9.44
C ILE A 111 3.10 11.82 -9.96
N SER A 112 4.24 11.99 -10.63
CA SER A 112 5.04 10.86 -11.10
C SER A 112 5.61 10.04 -9.94
N GLY A 113 6.03 10.69 -8.85
CA GLY A 113 6.45 10.02 -7.62
C GLY A 113 5.33 9.20 -6.97
N VAL A 114 4.12 9.77 -6.87
CA VAL A 114 2.94 9.06 -6.35
C VAL A 114 2.59 7.85 -7.21
N LEU A 115 2.56 8.02 -8.53
CA LEU A 115 2.29 6.92 -9.46
C LEU A 115 3.36 5.84 -9.40
N SER A 116 4.64 6.23 -9.30
CA SER A 116 5.75 5.29 -9.14
C SER A 116 5.65 4.48 -7.84
N ALA A 117 5.31 5.14 -6.72
CA ALA A 117 5.09 4.45 -5.44
C ALA A 117 3.91 3.47 -5.49
N ALA A 118 2.81 3.87 -6.14
CA ALA A 118 1.66 3.01 -6.36
C ALA A 118 2.02 1.79 -7.24
N LEU A 119 2.70 2.01 -8.36
CA LEU A 119 3.16 0.93 -9.26
C LEU A 119 4.15 -0.02 -8.58
N SER A 120 5.06 0.51 -7.77
CA SER A 120 6.02 -0.30 -7.00
C SER A 120 5.28 -1.24 -6.02
N THR A 121 4.29 -0.71 -5.30
CA THR A 121 3.46 -1.49 -4.37
C THR A 121 2.64 -2.54 -5.13
N MET A 122 2.02 -2.17 -6.25
CA MET A 122 1.23 -3.07 -7.08
C MET A 122 2.09 -4.20 -7.67
N SER A 123 3.27 -3.88 -8.20
CA SER A 123 4.23 -4.85 -8.74
C SER A 123 4.65 -5.86 -7.66
N ALA A 124 4.98 -5.37 -6.46
CA ALA A 124 5.30 -6.23 -5.33
C ALA A 124 4.14 -7.15 -4.95
N GLY A 125 2.91 -6.63 -4.88
CA GLY A 125 1.71 -7.41 -4.58
C GLY A 125 1.45 -8.51 -5.63
N LEU A 126 1.51 -8.16 -6.92
CA LEU A 126 1.35 -9.11 -8.02
C LEU A 126 2.42 -10.21 -7.99
N ASN A 127 3.68 -9.84 -7.72
CA ASN A 127 4.76 -10.81 -7.60
C ASN A 127 4.56 -11.76 -6.41
N THR A 128 4.09 -11.23 -5.28
CA THR A 128 3.77 -12.05 -4.10
C THR A 128 2.65 -13.03 -4.38
N VAL A 129 1.55 -12.58 -4.98
CA VAL A 129 0.43 -13.44 -5.35
C VAL A 129 0.87 -14.50 -6.36
N ALA A 130 1.64 -14.11 -7.39
CA ALA A 130 2.12 -15.06 -8.39
C ALA A 130 3.04 -16.12 -7.79
N GLY A 131 3.98 -15.72 -6.92
CA GLY A 131 4.85 -16.66 -6.21
C GLY A 131 4.07 -17.61 -5.30
N THR A 132 3.07 -17.09 -4.58
CA THR A 132 2.22 -17.90 -3.70
C THR A 132 1.39 -18.90 -4.50
N LEU A 133 0.73 -18.46 -5.59
CA LEU A 133 -0.03 -19.35 -6.47
C LEU A 133 0.85 -20.43 -7.13
N TYR A 134 2.07 -20.05 -7.49
CA TYR A 134 3.02 -20.98 -8.09
C TYR A 134 3.42 -22.09 -7.11
N GLU A 135 3.84 -21.73 -5.89
CA GLU A 135 4.26 -22.70 -4.88
C GLU A 135 3.07 -23.55 -4.36
N ASP A 136 1.90 -22.93 -4.12
CA ASP A 136 0.77 -23.63 -3.50
C ASP A 136 0.00 -24.52 -4.49
N PHE A 137 -0.14 -24.10 -5.75
CA PHE A 137 -0.97 -24.81 -6.73
C PHE A 137 -0.16 -25.42 -7.86
N VAL A 138 0.72 -24.65 -8.50
CA VAL A 138 1.42 -25.12 -9.72
C VAL A 138 2.43 -26.22 -9.37
N GLN A 139 3.26 -26.01 -8.34
CA GLN A 139 4.19 -27.03 -7.86
C GLN A 139 3.48 -28.28 -7.35
N PHE A 140 2.34 -28.11 -6.66
CA PHE A 140 1.52 -29.22 -6.21
C PHE A 140 1.00 -30.07 -7.39
N VAL A 141 0.43 -29.43 -8.42
CA VAL A 141 -0.07 -30.12 -9.63
C VAL A 141 1.05 -30.81 -10.40
N LEU A 142 2.23 -30.19 -10.48
CA LEU A 142 3.42 -30.76 -11.12
C LEU A 142 4.11 -31.86 -10.28
N LYS A 143 3.49 -32.28 -9.16
CA LYS A 143 4.01 -33.29 -8.23
C LYS A 143 5.41 -32.95 -7.70
N GLY A 144 5.70 -31.66 -7.51
CA GLY A 144 7.00 -31.17 -7.03
C GLY A 144 8.17 -31.42 -8.00
N LYS A 145 7.90 -31.71 -9.28
CA LYS A 145 8.98 -31.83 -10.28
C LYS A 145 9.63 -30.46 -10.48
N ARG A 146 10.91 -30.36 -10.09
CA ARG A 146 11.71 -29.15 -10.28
C ARG A 146 11.78 -28.79 -11.76
N GLN A 147 11.21 -27.64 -12.10
CA GLN A 147 11.23 -27.09 -13.45
C GLN A 147 12.57 -26.38 -13.70
N SER A 148 12.91 -26.18 -14.97
CA SER A 148 14.00 -25.28 -15.34
C SER A 148 13.67 -23.85 -14.89
N GLU A 149 14.68 -23.08 -14.49
CA GLU A 149 14.52 -21.68 -14.06
C GLU A 149 13.82 -20.83 -15.12
N ALA A 150 14.12 -21.08 -16.40
CA ALA A 150 13.47 -20.40 -17.52
C ALA A 150 11.96 -20.69 -17.59
N THR A 151 11.57 -21.95 -17.36
CA THR A 151 10.17 -22.37 -17.37
C THR A 151 9.42 -21.82 -16.16
N GLN A 152 10.04 -21.84 -14.97
CA GLN A 152 9.47 -21.23 -13.76
C GLN A 152 9.25 -19.73 -13.94
N ALA A 153 10.24 -19.00 -14.45
CA ALA A 153 10.11 -17.58 -14.71
C ALA A 153 9.03 -17.27 -15.74
N PHE A 154 8.90 -18.10 -16.78
CA PHE A 154 7.83 -17.96 -17.77
C PHE A 154 6.45 -18.17 -17.14
N MET A 155 6.26 -19.22 -16.34
CA MET A 155 5.00 -19.49 -15.64
C MET A 155 4.62 -18.36 -14.68
N LEU A 156 5.57 -17.84 -13.89
CA LEU A 156 5.33 -16.70 -13.01
C LEU A 156 4.88 -15.46 -13.78
N LYS A 157 5.50 -15.15 -14.93
CA LYS A 157 5.08 -14.03 -15.79
C LYS A 157 3.65 -14.21 -16.31
N ILE A 158 3.26 -15.43 -16.69
CA ILE A 158 1.89 -15.72 -17.12
C ILE A 158 0.90 -15.52 -15.96
N ILE A 159 1.22 -16.00 -14.75
CA ILE A 159 0.35 -15.81 -13.58
C ILE A 159 0.19 -14.32 -13.28
N VAL A 160 1.28 -13.54 -13.26
CA VAL A 160 1.23 -12.08 -13.06
C VAL A 160 0.33 -11.42 -14.11
N LEU A 161 0.46 -11.80 -15.39
CA LEU A 161 -0.35 -11.25 -16.47
C LEU A 161 -1.85 -11.54 -16.25
N VAL A 162 -2.20 -12.78 -15.93
CA VAL A 162 -3.59 -13.20 -15.70
C VAL A 162 -4.19 -12.49 -14.49
N ILE A 163 -3.48 -12.46 -13.35
CA ILE A 163 -3.95 -11.76 -12.15
C ILE A 163 -4.06 -10.26 -12.40
N GLY A 164 -3.10 -9.66 -13.12
CA GLY A 164 -3.16 -8.25 -13.52
C GLY A 164 -4.40 -7.92 -14.37
N LEU A 165 -4.74 -8.77 -15.34
CA LEU A 165 -5.96 -8.62 -16.14
C LEU A 165 -7.22 -8.74 -15.27
N ILE A 166 -7.26 -9.71 -14.35
CA ILE A 166 -8.38 -9.85 -13.40
C ILE A 166 -8.53 -8.59 -12.54
N CYS A 167 -7.43 -8.04 -12.03
CA CYS A 167 -7.44 -6.79 -11.26
C CYS A 167 -8.02 -5.63 -12.08
N ILE A 168 -7.63 -5.49 -13.36
CA ILE A 168 -8.18 -4.47 -14.26
C ILE A 168 -9.68 -4.68 -14.47
N CYS A 169 -10.13 -5.91 -14.70
CA CYS A 169 -11.56 -6.22 -14.82
C CYS A 169 -12.34 -5.90 -13.53
N MET A 170 -11.76 -6.16 -12.36
CA MET A 170 -12.40 -5.84 -11.08
C MET A 170 -12.60 -4.34 -10.87
N VAL A 171 -11.76 -3.46 -11.43
CA VAL A 171 -11.93 -2.00 -11.30
C VAL A 171 -13.32 -1.57 -11.77
N PHE A 172 -13.79 -2.07 -12.91
CA PHE A 172 -15.12 -1.76 -13.44
C PHE A 172 -16.28 -2.26 -12.55
N VAL A 173 -16.03 -3.31 -11.75
CA VAL A 173 -17.00 -3.81 -10.78
C VAL A 173 -17.02 -2.92 -9.53
N VAL A 174 -15.84 -2.53 -9.03
CA VAL A 174 -15.67 -1.65 -7.87
C VAL A 174 -16.25 -0.27 -8.13
N GLU A 175 -16.09 0.28 -9.34
CA GLU A 175 -16.70 1.55 -9.75
C GLU A 175 -18.23 1.55 -9.59
N LYS A 176 -18.88 0.41 -9.81
CA LYS A 176 -20.34 0.26 -9.63
C LYS A 176 -20.76 0.03 -8.18
N LEU A 177 -19.83 -0.37 -7.31
CA LEU A 177 -20.06 -0.62 -5.87
C LEU A 177 -19.93 0.65 -5.02
N GLY A 178 -19.75 1.83 -5.63
CA GLY A 178 -19.27 3.08 -5.00
C GLY A 178 -19.82 3.45 -3.60
N SER A 179 -21.09 3.19 -3.29
CA SER A 179 -21.66 3.50 -1.97
C SER A 179 -21.38 2.45 -0.88
N LEU A 180 -21.02 1.21 -1.24
CA LEU A 180 -20.78 0.11 -0.29
C LEU A 180 -19.37 0.17 0.32
N PHE A 181 -18.34 0.49 -0.48
CA PHE A 181 -16.96 0.63 0.02
C PHE A 181 -16.75 1.90 0.85
N GLN A 182 -17.45 3.00 0.53
CA GLN A 182 -17.42 4.20 1.38
C GLN A 182 -17.99 3.95 2.77
N VAL A 183 -18.93 2.99 2.93
CA VAL A 183 -19.46 2.61 4.24
C VAL A 183 -18.45 1.81 5.06
N GLU A 184 -17.51 1.11 4.43
CA GLU A 184 -16.43 0.38 5.12
C GLU A 184 -15.25 1.29 5.49
N LEU A 185 -14.93 2.28 4.64
CA LEU A 185 -13.89 3.28 4.91
C LEU A 185 -14.36 4.45 5.79
N ARG A 186 -15.68 4.66 5.91
CA ARG A 186 -16.29 5.57 6.90
C ARG A 186 -16.57 4.85 8.25
N LYS A 187 -16.22 3.57 8.39
CA LYS A 187 -16.40 2.69 9.59
C LYS A 187 -15.12 2.36 10.36
#